data_AF-Q67C50-F1
#
_entry.id   AF-Q67C50-F1
#
_cell.length_a   1.000
_cell.length_b   1.000
_cell.length_c   1.000
_cell.angle_alpha   90.00
_cell.angle_beta   90.00
_cell.angle_gamma   90.00
#
_symmetry.space_group_name_H-M   'P 1'
#
loop_
_entity.id
_entity.type
_entity.pdbx_description
1 polymer ?
#
loop_
_entity_poly.entity_id
_entity_poly.type
_entity_poly.pdbx_seq_one_letter_code
_entity_poly.pdbx_strand_id
1 'polypeptide(L)'
;FRYGKYLGEAFRGNNQLKYLNNFGEGWGMIDRHDALVFIDNHDNQRGHGAGGDMILTFRVSKWYKMATAYMLAWPYGYTRVMSSYYWDQWWENGQDKNDWIGPPHDGSFNIISPSINADGSCGNGWICEHRWRQIYNMVEFRNVAHGTDMNDWWDNGSNQIAFCRGNKGFLAINNDGWDLKETLQTCLPA
;
A
#
# COMPACT_ATOMS: atom_id res chain seq x y z
N PHE A 1 1.47 -8.12 -12.01
CA PHE A 1 2.02 -7.53 -10.75
C PHE A 1 2.72 -6.17 -10.95
N ARG A 2 2.46 -5.42 -12.04
CA ARG A 2 3.15 -4.14 -12.28
C ARG A 2 2.80 -3.07 -11.24
N TYR A 3 1.55 -3.04 -10.80
CA TYR A 3 1.04 -2.05 -9.84
C TYR A 3 1.87 -1.95 -8.55
N GLY A 4 1.94 -3.04 -7.77
CA GLY A 4 2.71 -3.07 -6.53
C GLY A 4 4.21 -2.84 -6.73
N LYS A 5 4.78 -3.37 -7.83
CA LYS A 5 6.19 -3.14 -8.20
C LYS A 5 6.48 -1.65 -8.41
N TYR A 6 5.71 -0.96 -9.26
CA TYR A 6 5.96 0.44 -9.60
C TYR A 6 5.73 1.39 -8.42
N LEU A 7 4.73 1.14 -7.58
CA LEU A 7 4.60 1.88 -6.32
C LEU A 7 5.77 1.58 -5.38
N GLY A 8 6.22 0.32 -5.31
CA GLY A 8 7.40 -0.06 -4.55
C GLY A 8 8.65 0.70 -4.97
N GLU A 9 8.92 0.78 -6.28
CA GLU A 9 10.02 1.57 -6.84
C GLU A 9 9.90 3.06 -6.45
N ALA A 10 8.72 3.65 -6.59
CA ALA A 10 8.49 5.06 -6.26
C ALA A 10 8.71 5.36 -4.77
N PHE A 11 8.09 4.59 -3.87
CA PHE A 11 8.18 4.84 -2.43
C PHE A 11 9.53 4.46 -1.81
N ARG A 12 10.30 3.55 -2.44
CA ARG A 12 11.70 3.25 -2.06
C ARG A 12 12.69 4.29 -2.58
N GLY A 13 12.26 5.25 -3.40
CA GLY A 13 13.11 6.31 -3.95
C GLY A 13 13.84 5.92 -5.24
N ASN A 14 13.50 4.78 -5.85
CA ASN A 14 14.01 4.40 -7.18
C ASN A 14 13.24 5.10 -8.31
N ASN A 15 12.11 5.73 -7.98
CA ASN A 15 11.42 6.67 -8.85
C ASN A 15 10.81 7.81 -8.00
N GLN A 16 10.57 8.97 -8.59
CA GLN A 16 10.00 10.12 -7.86
C GLN A 16 8.47 10.08 -7.83
N LEU A 17 7.85 10.47 -6.72
CA LEU A 17 6.38 10.45 -6.59
C LEU A 17 5.67 11.38 -7.58
N LYS A 18 6.31 12.47 -8.04
CA LYS A 18 5.73 13.38 -9.06
C LYS A 18 5.26 12.69 -10.34
N TYR A 19 5.88 11.57 -10.71
CA TYR A 19 5.54 10.85 -11.93
C TYR A 19 4.26 10.01 -11.79
N LEU A 20 3.69 9.91 -10.59
CA LEU A 20 2.46 9.18 -10.34
C LEU A 20 1.19 9.92 -10.82
N ASN A 21 1.32 11.12 -11.42
CA ASN A 21 0.19 11.91 -11.92
C ASN A 21 -0.66 11.19 -13.01
N ASN A 22 -0.08 10.23 -13.72
CA ASN A 22 -0.74 9.42 -14.75
C ASN A 22 -0.64 7.91 -14.46
N PHE A 23 -0.50 7.54 -13.17
CA PHE A 23 -0.30 6.16 -12.74
C PHE A 23 -1.45 5.24 -13.15
N GLY A 24 -1.13 4.07 -13.73
CA GLY A 24 -2.12 3.12 -14.27
C GLY A 24 -1.83 2.83 -15.75
N GLU A 25 -2.82 3.01 -16.62
CA GLU A 25 -2.68 2.78 -18.07
C GLU A 25 -1.57 3.62 -18.71
N GLY A 26 -1.33 4.85 -18.23
CA GLY A 26 -0.22 5.70 -18.68
C GLY A 26 1.17 5.10 -18.40
N TRP A 27 1.25 4.12 -17.51
CA TRP A 27 2.45 3.33 -17.21
C TRP A 27 2.44 1.96 -17.91
N GLY A 28 1.57 1.79 -18.91
CA GLY A 28 1.42 0.55 -19.67
C GLY A 28 0.77 -0.58 -18.87
N MET A 29 -0.01 -0.26 -17.83
CA MET A 29 -0.87 -1.26 -17.20
C MET A 29 -2.14 -1.49 -18.04
N ILE A 30 -2.85 -2.58 -17.75
CA ILE A 30 -4.13 -2.90 -18.40
C ILE A 30 -5.21 -1.86 -18.08
N ASP A 31 -6.34 -1.93 -18.78
CA ASP A 31 -7.49 -1.07 -18.49
C ASP A 31 -7.89 -1.18 -17.01
N ARG A 32 -8.22 -0.03 -16.40
CA ARG A 32 -8.56 0.03 -14.97
C ARG A 32 -9.76 -0.85 -14.61
N HIS A 33 -10.69 -1.10 -15.52
CA HIS A 33 -11.88 -1.92 -15.28
C HIS A 33 -11.57 -3.42 -15.27
N ASP A 34 -10.46 -3.83 -15.87
CA ASP A 34 -9.96 -5.21 -15.90
C ASP A 34 -8.92 -5.49 -14.80
N ALA A 35 -8.55 -4.48 -14.02
CA ALA A 35 -7.42 -4.55 -13.09
C ALA A 35 -7.83 -4.93 -11.65
N LEU A 36 -7.28 -6.03 -11.14
CA LEU A 36 -7.17 -6.29 -9.70
C LEU A 36 -5.80 -5.82 -9.21
N VAL A 37 -5.78 -4.85 -8.29
CA VAL A 37 -4.55 -4.19 -7.83
C VAL A 37 -4.29 -4.41 -6.35
N PHE A 38 -3.00 -4.47 -6.00
CA PHE A 38 -2.51 -4.70 -4.64
C PHE A 38 -1.04 -4.26 -4.55
N ILE A 39 -0.60 -3.90 -3.35
CA ILE A 39 0.81 -3.58 -3.06
C ILE A 39 1.66 -4.85 -3.03
N ASP A 40 1.19 -5.83 -2.26
CA ASP A 40 1.78 -7.15 -2.12
C ASP A 40 0.72 -8.25 -2.17
N ASN A 41 1.16 -9.49 -2.35
CA ASN A 41 0.39 -10.71 -2.15
C ASN A 41 1.20 -11.72 -1.34
N HIS A 42 0.59 -12.86 -1.04
CA HIS A 42 1.24 -13.91 -0.23
C HIS A 42 2.55 -14.44 -0.85
N ASP A 43 2.70 -14.45 -2.17
CA ASP A 43 3.92 -14.94 -2.82
C ASP A 43 5.02 -13.87 -2.79
N ASN A 44 4.74 -12.67 -3.30
CA ASN A 44 5.77 -11.66 -3.47
C ASN A 44 6.21 -10.95 -2.19
N GLN A 45 5.42 -11.03 -1.11
CA GLN A 45 5.86 -10.58 0.20
C GLN A 45 6.96 -11.46 0.81
N ARG A 46 7.24 -12.63 0.22
CA ARG A 46 8.33 -13.55 0.58
C ARG A 46 9.56 -13.41 -0.33
N GLY A 47 9.57 -12.42 -1.22
CA GLY A 47 10.64 -12.25 -2.21
C GLY A 47 10.47 -13.12 -3.46
N HIS A 48 9.36 -13.86 -3.57
CA HIS A 48 9.03 -14.65 -4.75
C HIS A 48 8.31 -13.81 -5.82
N GLY A 49 8.30 -14.33 -7.04
CA GLY A 49 7.47 -13.79 -8.10
C GLY A 49 7.87 -12.38 -8.57
N ALA A 50 6.90 -11.70 -9.17
CA ALA A 50 7.17 -10.46 -9.89
C ALA A 50 7.24 -9.25 -8.93
N GLY A 51 8.34 -8.52 -9.03
CA GLY A 51 8.61 -7.30 -8.27
C GLY A 51 9.87 -7.38 -7.41
N GLY A 52 10.26 -8.58 -6.99
CA GLY A 52 11.46 -8.81 -6.16
C GLY A 52 11.52 -7.86 -4.96
N ASP A 53 12.72 -7.33 -4.69
CA ASP A 53 12.99 -6.44 -3.55
C ASP A 53 12.20 -5.12 -3.57
N MET A 54 11.57 -4.77 -4.70
CA MET A 54 10.78 -3.54 -4.80
C MET A 54 9.45 -3.65 -4.05
N ILE A 55 8.91 -4.86 -3.90
CA ILE A 55 7.63 -5.05 -3.21
C ILE A 55 7.73 -4.53 -1.78
N LEU A 56 6.72 -3.74 -1.41
CA LEU A 56 6.54 -3.24 -0.05
C LEU A 56 5.65 -4.21 0.69
N THR A 57 6.01 -4.54 1.93
CA THR A 57 5.24 -5.45 2.79
C THR A 57 5.09 -4.82 4.17
N PHE A 58 4.35 -5.47 5.06
CA PHE A 58 4.25 -5.05 6.46
C PHE A 58 5.61 -4.84 7.16
N ARG A 59 6.68 -5.50 6.67
CA ARG A 59 8.04 -5.40 7.23
C ARG A 59 8.69 -4.03 7.00
N VAL A 60 8.25 -3.29 5.97
CA VAL A 60 8.65 -1.89 5.71
C VAL A 60 7.45 -0.95 5.94
N SER A 61 6.89 -1.03 7.15
CA SER A 61 5.56 -0.52 7.49
C SER A 61 5.32 0.95 7.14
N LYS A 62 6.31 1.83 7.25
CA LYS A 62 6.18 3.26 6.88
C LYS A 62 5.82 3.40 5.39
N TRP A 63 6.68 2.89 4.51
CA TRP A 63 6.45 2.95 3.07
C TRP A 63 5.23 2.13 2.65
N TYR A 64 4.99 0.98 3.26
CA TYR A 64 3.81 0.16 2.98
C TYR A 64 2.50 0.90 3.25
N LYS A 65 2.40 1.61 4.38
CA LYS A 65 1.22 2.42 4.71
C LYS A 65 1.03 3.58 3.73
N MET A 66 2.11 4.25 3.34
CA MET A 66 2.04 5.36 2.37
C MET A 66 1.60 4.87 0.98
N ALA A 67 2.18 3.77 0.49
CA ALA A 67 1.81 3.18 -0.79
C ALA A 67 0.38 2.63 -0.78
N THR A 68 -0.05 2.02 0.31
CA THR A 68 -1.44 1.54 0.49
C THR A 68 -2.43 2.70 0.53
N ALA A 69 -2.08 3.81 1.19
CA ALA A 69 -2.90 5.02 1.19
C ALA A 69 -3.04 5.60 -0.22
N TYR A 70 -1.94 5.70 -0.98
CA TYR A 70 -1.99 6.10 -2.38
C TYR A 70 -2.87 5.15 -3.20
N MET A 71 -2.70 3.83 -3.07
CA MET A 71 -3.50 2.84 -3.79
C MET A 71 -5.01 2.98 -3.52
N LEU A 72 -5.38 3.17 -2.26
CA LEU A 72 -6.78 3.30 -1.87
C LEU A 72 -7.38 4.64 -2.33
N ALA A 73 -6.59 5.71 -2.33
CA ALA A 73 -7.01 7.02 -2.83
C ALA A 73 -7.02 7.13 -4.36
N TRP A 74 -6.22 6.35 -5.10
CA TRP A 74 -6.12 6.45 -6.56
C TRP A 74 -7.26 5.71 -7.29
N PRO A 75 -7.93 6.30 -8.29
CA PRO A 75 -9.11 5.74 -8.96
C PRO A 75 -8.76 4.71 -10.06
N TYR A 76 -7.86 3.77 -9.76
CA TYR A 76 -7.44 2.72 -10.69
C TYR A 76 -7.66 1.33 -10.09
N GLY A 77 -8.32 0.45 -10.84
CA GLY A 77 -8.50 -0.96 -10.47
C GLY A 77 -9.41 -1.23 -9.28
N TYR A 78 -9.72 -2.52 -9.10
CA TYR A 78 -10.30 -3.05 -7.88
C TYR A 78 -9.20 -3.37 -6.87
N THR A 79 -9.22 -2.71 -5.72
CA THR A 79 -8.14 -2.77 -4.73
C THR A 79 -8.30 -3.95 -3.78
N ARG A 80 -7.24 -4.73 -3.61
CA ARG A 80 -7.12 -5.77 -2.59
C ARG A 80 -6.03 -5.39 -1.57
N VAL A 81 -6.40 -5.37 -0.29
CA VAL A 81 -5.48 -5.18 0.83
C VAL A 81 -5.03 -6.54 1.33
N MET A 82 -3.71 -6.75 1.46
CA MET A 82 -3.17 -7.97 2.05
C MET A 82 -3.36 -7.95 3.57
N SER A 83 -3.53 -9.13 4.16
CA SER A 83 -3.49 -9.30 5.60
C SER A 83 -2.68 -10.55 5.91
N SER A 84 -1.59 -10.37 6.65
CA SER A 84 -0.51 -11.35 6.76
C SER A 84 -0.43 -11.97 8.15
N TYR A 85 0.43 -12.96 8.25
CA TYR A 85 0.99 -13.44 9.51
C TYR A 85 2.50 -13.21 9.52
N TYR A 86 3.06 -13.18 10.72
CA TYR A 86 4.48 -13.03 10.95
C TYR A 86 5.19 -14.40 10.83
N TRP A 87 6.37 -14.39 10.22
CA TRP A 87 7.35 -15.48 10.31
C TRP A 87 8.75 -14.87 10.43
N ASP A 88 9.69 -15.60 11.04
CA ASP A 88 11.08 -15.17 11.08
C ASP A 88 11.74 -15.45 9.73
N GLN A 89 12.22 -14.38 9.08
CA GLN A 89 12.94 -14.51 7.81
C GLN A 89 14.40 -14.84 8.06
N TRP A 90 14.97 -15.64 7.18
CA TRP A 90 16.40 -15.88 7.15
C TRP A 90 16.96 -15.63 5.76
N TRP A 91 17.53 -14.44 5.58
CA TRP A 91 18.09 -14.04 4.30
C TRP A 91 19.49 -14.62 4.08
N GLU A 92 19.64 -15.43 3.03
CA GLU A 92 20.92 -15.94 2.57
C GLU A 92 20.96 -15.88 1.04
N ASN A 93 22.01 -15.26 0.49
CA ASN A 93 22.21 -15.08 -0.96
C ASN A 93 21.00 -14.47 -1.69
N GLY A 94 20.32 -13.51 -1.05
CA GLY A 94 19.17 -12.81 -1.63
C GLY A 94 17.84 -13.57 -1.57
N GLN A 95 17.77 -14.69 -0.83
CA GLN A 95 16.54 -15.48 -0.65
C GLN A 95 16.22 -15.65 0.85
N ASP A 96 14.94 -15.56 1.21
CA ASP A 96 14.45 -15.94 2.53
C ASP A 96 14.38 -17.47 2.64
N LYS A 97 15.32 -18.11 3.34
CA LYS A 97 15.36 -19.56 3.57
C LYS A 97 14.20 -20.07 4.43
N ASN A 98 13.40 -19.17 4.99
CA ASN A 98 12.21 -19.47 5.78
C ASN A 98 10.92 -19.06 5.05
N ASP A 99 10.97 -18.79 3.74
CA ASP A 99 9.82 -18.45 2.90
C ASP A 99 8.66 -19.48 2.95
N TRP A 100 8.98 -20.72 3.30
CA TRP A 100 8.08 -21.87 3.42
C TRP A 100 7.26 -21.91 4.72
N ILE A 101 7.57 -21.06 5.71
CA ILE A 101 6.89 -21.10 7.02
C ILE A 101 5.40 -20.80 6.85
N GLY A 102 4.59 -21.76 7.31
CA GLY A 102 3.12 -21.68 7.33
C GLY A 102 2.56 -20.70 8.37
N PRO A 103 1.22 -20.58 8.46
CA PRO A 103 0.58 -19.70 9.42
C PRO A 103 0.87 -20.12 10.87
N PRO A 104 0.63 -19.21 11.85
CA PRO A 104 0.74 -19.52 13.27
C PRO A 104 -0.08 -20.77 13.62
N HIS A 105 0.56 -21.75 14.25
CA HIS A 105 -0.05 -23.03 14.59
C HIS A 105 0.41 -23.54 15.96
N ASP A 106 -0.39 -24.42 16.56
CA ASP A 106 -0.05 -25.11 17.80
C ASP A 106 0.90 -26.30 17.57
N GLY A 107 1.35 -26.96 18.64
CA GLY A 107 2.25 -28.13 18.52
C GLY A 107 1.65 -29.34 17.79
N SER A 108 0.36 -29.31 17.44
CA SER A 108 -0.34 -30.33 16.64
C SER A 108 -0.64 -29.84 15.21
N PHE A 109 -0.07 -28.70 14.79
CA PHE A 109 -0.28 -28.06 13.50
C PHE A 109 -1.71 -27.55 13.23
N ASN A 110 -2.53 -27.35 14.27
CA ASN A 110 -3.79 -26.62 14.09
C ASN A 110 -3.50 -25.13 13.98
N ILE A 111 -4.12 -24.46 12.99
CA ILE A 111 -3.95 -23.01 12.82
C ILE A 111 -4.55 -22.27 14.02
N ILE A 112 -3.73 -21.44 14.65
CA ILE A 112 -4.15 -20.60 15.77
C ILE A 112 -4.92 -19.40 15.22
N SER A 113 -6.14 -19.19 15.71
CA SER A 113 -6.94 -18.03 15.31
C SER A 113 -6.32 -16.70 15.77
N PRO A 114 -6.49 -15.60 15.02
CA PRO A 114 -6.12 -14.28 15.51
C PRO A 114 -6.85 -13.96 16.81
N SER A 115 -6.12 -13.50 17.82
CA SER A 115 -6.70 -12.81 18.97
C SER A 115 -6.77 -11.31 18.69
N ILE A 116 -7.75 -10.61 19.28
CA ILE A 116 -7.87 -9.16 19.16
C ILE A 116 -7.42 -8.52 20.48
N ASN A 117 -6.38 -7.71 20.40
CA ASN A 117 -5.83 -6.97 21.52
C ASN A 117 -6.72 -5.76 21.86
N ALA A 118 -6.54 -5.19 23.05
CA ALA A 118 -7.33 -4.04 23.51
C ALA A 118 -7.18 -2.79 22.64
N ASP A 119 -6.04 -2.64 21.94
CA ASP A 119 -5.76 -1.55 21.01
C ASP A 119 -6.31 -1.81 19.58
N GLY A 120 -7.01 -2.93 19.37
CA GLY A 120 -7.57 -3.34 18.09
C GLY A 120 -6.58 -4.04 17.15
N SER A 121 -5.31 -4.18 17.54
CA SER A 121 -4.32 -4.99 16.82
C SER A 121 -4.60 -6.49 16.99
N CYS A 122 -3.95 -7.33 16.18
CA CYS A 122 -4.04 -8.78 16.32
C CYS A 122 -2.88 -9.34 17.14
N GLY A 123 -3.15 -10.40 17.90
CA GLY A 123 -2.14 -11.25 18.53
C GLY A 123 -1.95 -12.58 17.78
N ASN A 124 -1.32 -13.55 18.45
CA ASN A 124 -1.06 -14.90 17.92
C ASN A 124 -0.27 -14.93 16.61
N GLY A 125 0.65 -13.98 16.40
CA GLY A 125 1.48 -13.90 15.20
C GLY A 125 0.76 -13.36 13.95
N TRP A 126 -0.48 -12.89 14.06
CA TRP A 126 -1.20 -12.26 12.95
C TRP A 126 -0.88 -10.77 12.85
N ILE A 127 -0.56 -10.29 11.64
CA ILE A 127 -0.19 -8.88 11.40
C ILE A 127 -1.42 -7.98 11.33
N CYS A 128 -2.46 -8.45 10.65
CA CYS A 128 -3.72 -7.74 10.47
C CYS A 128 -3.54 -6.30 9.94
N GLU A 129 -2.85 -6.12 8.82
CA GLU A 129 -2.67 -4.82 8.15
C GLU A 129 -4.02 -4.13 7.89
N HIS A 130 -5.06 -4.92 7.58
CA HIS A 130 -6.43 -4.42 7.41
C HIS A 130 -7.03 -3.75 8.67
N ARG A 131 -6.45 -3.96 9.86
CA ARG A 131 -6.84 -3.31 11.13
C ARG A 131 -5.96 -2.13 11.50
N TRP A 132 -4.90 -1.84 10.74
CA TRP A 132 -4.08 -0.68 10.99
C TRP A 132 -4.90 0.58 10.69
N ARG A 133 -4.91 1.54 11.62
CA ARG A 133 -5.67 2.79 11.50
C ARG A 133 -5.47 3.50 10.16
N GLN A 134 -4.23 3.54 9.69
CA GLN A 134 -3.86 4.17 8.43
C GLN A 134 -4.45 3.45 7.21
N ILE A 135 -4.76 2.16 7.31
CA ILE A 135 -5.28 1.35 6.21
C ILE A 135 -6.81 1.32 6.25
N TYR A 136 -7.45 0.99 7.37
CA TYR A 136 -8.92 0.93 7.38
C TYR A 136 -9.57 2.30 7.18
N ASN A 137 -8.96 3.40 7.66
CA ASN A 137 -9.47 4.75 7.36
C ASN A 137 -9.32 5.09 5.87
N MET A 138 -8.30 4.54 5.18
CA MET A 138 -8.14 4.75 3.74
C MET A 138 -9.06 3.84 2.92
N VAL A 139 -9.47 2.70 3.45
CA VAL A 139 -10.58 1.92 2.88
C VAL A 139 -11.86 2.75 2.93
N GLU A 140 -12.14 3.39 4.08
CA GLU A 140 -13.29 4.30 4.19
C GLU A 140 -13.15 5.52 3.28
N PHE A 141 -11.96 6.12 3.18
CA PHE A 141 -11.69 7.18 2.21
C PHE A 141 -12.06 6.75 0.79
N ARG A 142 -11.67 5.53 0.37
CA ARG A 142 -12.02 5.00 -0.96
C ARG A 142 -13.52 4.84 -1.14
N ASN A 143 -14.24 4.39 -0.10
CA ASN A 143 -15.70 4.26 -0.11
C ASN A 143 -16.37 5.64 -0.29
N VAL A 144 -15.96 6.63 0.49
CA VAL A 144 -16.49 8.00 0.41
C VAL A 144 -16.22 8.62 -0.96
N ALA A 145 -14.98 8.51 -1.45
CA ALA A 145 -14.54 8.97 -2.77
C ALA A 145 -15.02 8.10 -3.93
N HIS A 146 -15.84 7.07 -3.69
CA HIS A 146 -16.33 6.20 -4.76
C HIS A 146 -17.14 7.00 -5.79
N GLY A 147 -16.96 6.64 -7.07
CA GLY A 147 -17.62 7.27 -8.21
C GLY A 147 -17.01 8.60 -8.66
N THR A 148 -15.91 9.06 -8.06
CA THR A 148 -15.16 10.24 -8.54
C THR A 148 -13.85 9.83 -9.18
N ASP A 149 -13.33 10.62 -10.11
CA ASP A 149 -11.97 10.48 -10.61
C ASP A 149 -10.97 11.31 -9.80
N MET A 150 -9.72 11.38 -10.27
CA MET A 150 -8.68 12.25 -9.73
C MET A 150 -8.79 13.63 -10.40
N ASN A 151 -8.63 14.68 -9.59
CA ASN A 151 -8.53 16.07 -10.05
C ASN A 151 -7.52 16.83 -9.19
N ASP A 152 -7.13 18.02 -9.66
CA ASP A 152 -6.27 18.95 -8.93
C ASP A 152 -4.97 18.31 -8.41
N TRP A 153 -4.25 17.62 -9.31
CA TRP A 153 -2.92 17.11 -9.00
C TRP A 153 -1.95 18.25 -8.71
N TRP A 154 -1.18 18.08 -7.64
CA TRP A 154 -0.07 18.93 -7.26
C TRP A 154 1.16 18.08 -6.93
N ASP A 155 2.33 18.54 -7.32
CA ASP A 155 3.62 18.02 -6.86
C ASP A 155 4.65 19.14 -6.73
N ASN A 156 5.68 18.91 -5.93
CA ASN A 156 6.79 19.84 -5.74
C ASN A 156 7.96 19.63 -6.72
N GLY A 157 7.78 18.86 -7.80
CA GLY A 157 8.87 18.43 -8.67
C GLY A 157 9.77 17.33 -8.07
N SER A 158 9.41 16.76 -6.91
CA SER A 158 10.11 15.68 -6.21
C SER A 158 9.15 14.64 -5.61
N ASN A 159 9.12 14.46 -4.28
CA ASN A 159 8.37 13.41 -3.58
C ASN A 159 7.32 13.96 -2.61
N GLN A 160 6.92 15.23 -2.76
CA GLN A 160 5.68 15.74 -2.18
C GLN A 160 4.63 15.80 -3.27
N ILE A 161 3.51 15.13 -3.03
CA ILE A 161 2.37 15.08 -3.96
C ILE A 161 1.07 15.30 -3.20
N ALA A 162 0.07 15.84 -3.89
CA ALA A 162 -1.29 15.90 -3.41
C ALA A 162 -2.27 15.84 -4.57
N PHE A 163 -3.49 15.37 -4.31
CA PHE A 163 -4.57 15.37 -5.29
C PHE A 163 -5.94 15.24 -4.62
N CYS A 164 -6.96 15.67 -5.35
CA CYS A 164 -8.35 15.52 -4.98
C CYS A 164 -8.97 14.25 -5.58
N ARG A 165 -10.03 13.78 -4.94
CA ARG A 165 -10.99 12.81 -5.47
C ARG A 165 -12.37 13.46 -5.52
N GLY A 166 -12.67 14.04 -6.69
CA GLY A 166 -13.79 14.95 -6.87
C GLY A 166 -13.77 16.06 -5.84
N ASN A 167 -14.93 16.30 -5.21
CA ASN A 167 -15.11 17.18 -4.06
C ASN A 167 -15.28 16.40 -2.74
N LYS A 168 -14.85 15.14 -2.70
CA LYS A 168 -15.14 14.21 -1.60
C LYS A 168 -13.93 13.83 -0.75
N GLY A 169 -12.74 13.91 -1.32
CA GLY A 169 -11.52 13.52 -0.62
C GLY A 169 -10.31 14.26 -1.14
N PHE A 170 -9.33 14.44 -0.26
CA PHE A 170 -8.03 15.04 -0.58
C PHE A 170 -6.95 14.20 0.12
N LEU A 171 -5.89 13.86 -0.61
CA LEU A 171 -4.72 13.16 -0.07
C LEU A 171 -3.48 13.99 -0.34
N ALA A 172 -2.63 14.15 0.68
CA ALA A 172 -1.27 14.67 0.56
C ALA A 172 -0.27 13.65 1.10
N ILE A 173 0.85 13.47 0.38
CA ILE A 173 1.94 12.57 0.76
C ILE A 173 3.24 13.36 0.69
N ASN A 174 4.02 13.28 1.77
CA ASN A 174 5.40 13.75 1.79
C ASN A 174 6.34 12.55 1.98
N ASN A 175 7.13 12.25 0.95
CA ASN A 175 8.21 11.26 1.00
C ASN A 175 9.60 11.91 0.71
N ASP A 176 9.69 13.24 0.76
CA ASP A 176 10.97 13.95 0.75
C ASP A 176 11.59 13.96 2.16
N GLY A 177 12.86 14.38 2.24
CA GLY A 177 13.61 14.52 3.49
C GLY A 177 13.33 15.81 4.27
N TRP A 178 12.38 16.64 3.82
CA TRP A 178 12.04 17.94 4.40
C TRP A 178 10.51 18.13 4.50
N ASP A 179 10.08 19.10 5.31
CA ASP A 179 8.67 19.37 5.58
C ASP A 179 7.89 19.79 4.33
N LEU A 180 6.59 19.45 4.28
CA LEU A 180 5.62 20.01 3.33
C LEU A 180 4.94 21.21 4.01
N LYS A 181 5.15 22.42 3.49
CA LYS A 181 4.64 23.69 4.04
C LYS A 181 3.96 24.51 2.94
N GLU A 182 2.81 24.02 2.47
CA GLU A 182 2.10 24.57 1.31
C GLU A 182 0.62 24.77 1.59
N THR A 183 0.03 25.80 0.98
CA THR A 183 -1.42 26.00 0.92
C THR A 183 -1.92 25.37 -0.37
N LEU A 184 -2.69 24.28 -0.24
CA LEU A 184 -3.16 23.48 -1.37
C LEU A 184 -4.68 23.60 -1.54
N GLN A 185 -5.14 23.62 -2.80
CA GLN A 185 -6.56 23.47 -3.11
C GLN A 185 -7.00 22.06 -2.76
N THR A 186 -7.98 21.92 -1.87
CA THR A 186 -8.47 20.62 -1.41
C THR A 186 -9.72 20.14 -2.13
N CYS A 187 -10.36 21.01 -2.91
CA CYS A 187 -11.61 20.73 -3.60
C CYS A 187 -12.80 20.39 -2.67
N LEU A 188 -12.59 20.47 -1.35
CA LEU A 188 -13.61 20.19 -0.35
C LEU A 188 -14.45 21.44 -0.09
N PRO A 189 -15.73 21.28 0.28
CA PRO A 189 -16.53 22.38 0.80
C PRO A 189 -15.88 23.02 2.03
N ALA A 190 -16.08 24.34 2.18
CA ALA A 190 -15.64 25.12 3.34
C ALA A 190 -16.55 24.90 4.57
#